data_AF-A2WQ86-F1
#
_entry.id   AF-A2WQ86-F1
#
_cell.length_a   1.000
_cell.length_b   1.000
_cell.length_c   1.000
_cell.angle_alpha   90.00
_cell.angle_beta   90.00
_cell.angle_gamma   90.00
#
_symmetry.space_group_name_H-M   'P 1'
#
loop_
_entity.id
_entity.type
_entity.pdbx_description
1 polymer ?
#
loop_
_entity_poly.entity_id
_entity_poly.type
_entity_poly.pdbx_seq_one_letter_code
_entity_poly.pdbx_strand_id
1 'polypeptide(L)'
;MVSLLIDLATTGERCQLLRATNASGETALHEVVRAGSKDIVVQLMAEDCELAGFPRDGGISPLYLAVLLDEIDIARSLCLRSWMA
;
A
#
# COMPACT_ATOMS: atom_id res chain seq x y z
N MET A 1 8.49 -0.10 16.28
CA MET A 1 7.13 0.09 15.73
C MET A 1 6.42 1.31 16.33
N VAL A 2 6.19 1.37 17.65
CA VAL A 2 5.41 2.46 18.27
C VAL A 2 6.11 3.82 18.28
N SER A 3 7.43 3.87 18.46
CA SER A 3 8.21 5.13 18.41
C SER A 3 8.20 5.80 17.04
N LEU A 4 8.35 5.02 15.96
CA LEU A 4 8.27 5.50 14.58
C LEU A 4 6.89 6.09 14.25
N LEU A 5 5.81 5.51 14.78
CA LEU A 5 4.45 6.05 14.60
C LEU A 5 4.26 7.40 15.30
N ILE A 6 4.89 7.60 16.46
CA ILE A 6 4.82 8.86 17.23
C ILE A 6 5.64 9.95 16.53
N ASP A 7 6.84 9.62 16.04
CA ASP A 7 7.68 10.57 15.31
C ASP A 7 7.06 10.98 13.96
N LEU A 8 6.46 10.04 13.22
CA LEU A 8 5.80 10.33 11.94
C LEU A 8 4.48 11.12 12.10
N ALA A 9 3.76 10.92 13.21
CA ALA A 9 2.58 11.71 13.53
C ALA A 9 2.93 13.18 13.88
N THR A 10 4.16 13.43 14.33
CA THR A 10 4.63 14.79 14.70
C THR A 10 5.30 15.52 13.53
N THR A 11 5.86 14.81 12.54
CA THR A 11 6.57 15.44 11.39
C THR A 11 5.68 15.77 10.20
N GLY A 12 4.45 15.26 10.11
CA GLY A 12 3.55 15.53 8.98
C GLY A 12 3.95 14.83 7.68
N GLU A 13 4.94 13.92 7.71
CA GLU A 13 5.43 13.19 6.55
C GLU A 13 4.56 11.96 6.25
N ARG A 14 3.31 12.22 5.85
CA ARG A 14 2.28 11.19 5.62
C ARG A 14 2.73 10.11 4.63
N CYS A 15 3.49 10.46 3.59
CA CYS A 15 4.00 9.49 2.60
C CYS A 15 5.01 8.50 3.21
N GLN A 16 5.85 8.92 4.16
CA GLN A 16 6.79 7.99 4.81
C GLN A 16 6.05 6.97 5.69
N LEU A 17 4.98 7.39 6.36
CA LEU A 17 4.12 6.48 7.14
C LEU A 17 3.39 5.48 6.24
N LEU A 18 2.86 5.93 5.09
CA LEU A 18 2.20 5.05 4.14
C LEU A 18 3.14 4.01 3.51
N ARG A 19 4.40 4.39 3.29
CA ARG A 19 5.46 3.52 2.74
C ARG A 19 6.16 2.67 3.80
N ALA A 20 5.86 2.87 5.08
CA ALA A 20 6.45 2.08 6.15
C ALA A 20 6.04 0.60 6.02
N THR A 21 7.00 -0.29 6.22
CA THR A 21 6.80 -1.73 6.11
C THR A 21 6.80 -2.40 7.47
N ASN A 22 6.03 -3.47 7.60
CA ASN A 22 6.09 -4.36 8.75
C ASN A 22 7.35 -5.24 8.72
N ALA A 23 7.50 -6.16 9.69
CA ALA A 23 8.63 -7.08 9.77
C ALA A 23 8.73 -8.05 8.57
N SER A 24 7.66 -8.18 7.78
CA SER A 24 7.58 -9.00 6.57
C SER A 24 7.84 -8.19 5.30
N GLY A 25 8.17 -6.89 5.41
CA GLY A 25 8.40 -6.02 4.24
C GLY A 25 7.11 -5.46 3.63
N GLU A 26 5.97 -5.62 4.29
CA GLU A 26 4.66 -5.27 3.73
C GLU A 26 4.15 -3.92 4.24
N THR A 27 3.63 -3.11 3.34
CA THR A 27 2.97 -1.83 3.65
C THR A 27 1.52 -2.02 4.11
N ALA A 28 0.91 -0.96 4.65
CA ALA A 28 -0.51 -0.94 5.02
C ALA A 28 -1.44 -1.35 3.85
N LEU A 29 -1.03 -1.10 2.61
CA LEU A 29 -1.81 -1.47 1.44
C LEU A 29 -1.93 -2.99 1.24
N HIS A 30 -0.93 -3.78 1.66
CA HIS A 30 -1.04 -5.25 1.62
C HIS A 30 -2.18 -5.75 2.50
N GLU A 31 -2.27 -5.22 3.72
CA GLU A 31 -3.33 -5.58 4.67
C GLU A 31 -4.71 -5.22 4.14
N VAL A 32 -4.85 -4.05 3.51
CA VAL A 32 -6.12 -3.63 2.92
C VAL A 32 -6.53 -4.49 1.73
N VAL A 33 -5.57 -4.93 0.90
CA VAL A 33 -5.82 -5.89 -0.18
C VAL A 33 -6.32 -7.22 0.37
N ARG A 34 -5.72 -7.75 1.45
CA ARG A 34 -6.21 -8.96 2.13
C ARG A 34 -7.61 -8.81 2.71
N ALA A 35 -7.93 -7.62 3.19
CA ALA A 35 -9.26 -7.32 3.72
C ALA A 35 -10.32 -7.17 2.62
N GLY A 36 -9.95 -7.14 1.33
CA GLY A 36 -10.90 -6.94 0.22
C GLY A 36 -11.53 -5.55 0.18
N SER A 37 -10.98 -4.56 0.90
CA SER A 37 -11.62 -3.26 1.10
C SER A 37 -11.24 -2.25 0.01
N LYS A 38 -11.99 -2.28 -1.11
CA LYS A 38 -11.75 -1.43 -2.29
C LYS A 38 -11.73 0.07 -1.97
N ASP A 39 -12.62 0.54 -1.10
CA ASP A 39 -12.71 1.97 -0.75
C ASP A 39 -11.42 2.48 -0.11
N ILE A 40 -10.86 1.69 0.81
CA ILE A 40 -9.61 2.04 1.50
C ILE A 40 -8.42 1.92 0.54
N VAL A 41 -8.42 0.94 -0.39
CA VAL A 41 -7.41 0.87 -1.46
C VAL A 41 -7.39 2.16 -2.28
N VAL A 42 -8.55 2.64 -2.72
CA VAL A 42 -8.65 3.86 -3.52
C VAL A 42 -8.17 5.08 -2.73
N GLN A 43 -8.50 5.16 -1.44
CA GLN A 43 -8.07 6.24 -0.57
C GLN A 43 -6.54 6.24 -0.38
N LEU A 44 -5.93 5.09 -0.08
CA LEU A 44 -4.48 4.99 0.05
C LEU A 44 -3.74 5.29 -1.26
N MET A 45 -4.27 4.81 -2.39
CA MET A 45 -3.75 5.14 -3.72
C MET A 45 -3.90 6.62 -4.11
N ALA A 46 -4.85 7.34 -3.51
CA ALA A 46 -5.03 8.76 -3.74
C ALA A 46 -3.98 9.60 -2.99
N GLU A 47 -3.59 9.13 -1.80
CA GLU A 47 -2.53 9.77 -1.00
C GLU A 47 -1.14 9.45 -1.58
N ASP A 48 -0.91 8.22 -2.05
CA ASP A 48 0.35 7.81 -2.65
C ASP A 48 0.18 6.65 -3.63
N CYS A 49 0.18 6.97 -4.92
CA CYS A 49 0.01 6.01 -6.00
C CYS A 49 1.20 5.04 -6.15
N GLU A 50 2.41 5.42 -5.70
CA GLU A 50 3.58 4.56 -5.84
C GLU A 50 3.50 3.32 -4.93
N LEU A 51 2.64 3.34 -3.90
CA LEU A 51 2.42 2.23 -2.96
C LEU A 51 2.11 0.90 -3.67
N ALA A 52 1.52 0.93 -4.87
CA ALA A 52 1.18 -0.26 -5.64
C ALA A 52 2.42 -1.12 -6.00
N GLY A 53 3.59 -0.49 -6.08
CA GLY A 53 4.85 -1.13 -6.43
C GLY A 53 5.79 -1.41 -5.25
N PHE A 54 5.38 -1.12 -4.01
CA PHE A 54 6.21 -1.42 -2.84
C PHE A 54 6.04 -2.88 -2.41
N PRO A 55 7.04 -3.48 -1.74
CA PRO A 55 8.37 -2.92 -1.50
C PRO A 55 9.25 -3.03 -2.77
N ARG A 56 10.19 -2.08 -2.96
CA ARG A 56 11.07 -2.02 -4.15
C ARG A 56 12.26 -2.99 -4.09
N ASP A 57 12.39 -3.75 -3.03
CA ASP A 57 13.49 -4.69 -2.76
C ASP A 57 13.21 -6.12 -3.24
N GLY A 58 12.13 -6.32 -4.01
CA GLY A 58 11.76 -7.61 -4.57
C GLY A 58 10.82 -8.44 -3.68
N GLY A 59 10.29 -7.85 -2.61
CA GLY A 59 9.17 -8.45 -1.87
C GLY A 59 7.87 -8.54 -2.69
N ILE A 60 6.88 -9.22 -2.11
CA ILE A 60 5.53 -9.28 -2.69
C ILE A 60 4.98 -7.87 -2.76
N SER A 61 4.47 -7.46 -3.93
CA SER A 61 3.78 -6.17 -4.06
C SER A 61 2.28 -6.30 -3.82
N PRO A 62 1.57 -5.22 -3.43
CA PRO A 62 0.11 -5.23 -3.26
C PRO A 62 -0.62 -5.63 -4.54
N LEU A 63 -0.08 -5.25 -5.71
CA LEU A 63 -0.64 -5.66 -6.98
C LEU A 63 -0.49 -7.17 -7.20
N TYR A 64 0.69 -7.73 -6.92
CA TYR A 64 0.90 -9.17 -7.00
C TYR A 64 0.01 -9.93 -6.03
N LEU A 65 -0.12 -9.43 -4.79
CA LEU A 65 -1.00 -10.01 -3.78
C LEU A 65 -2.47 -9.99 -4.21
N ALA A 66 -2.96 -8.90 -4.80
CA ALA A 66 -4.34 -8.81 -5.27
C ALA A 66 -4.65 -9.85 -6.36
N VAL A 67 -3.69 -10.09 -7.27
CA VAL A 67 -3.82 -11.16 -8.29
C VAL A 67 -3.78 -12.54 -7.64
N LEU A 68 -2.90 -12.76 -6.66
CA LEU A 68 -2.79 -14.04 -5.94
C LEU A 68 -4.06 -14.39 -5.16
N LEU A 69 -4.77 -13.38 -4.65
CA LEU A 69 -6.03 -13.53 -3.91
C LEU A 69 -7.27 -13.56 -4.81
N ASP A 70 -7.11 -13.48 -6.14
CA ASP A 70 -8.20 -13.37 -7.12
C ASP A 70 -9.10 -12.13 -6.90
N GLU A 71 -8.56 -11.08 -6.27
CA GLU A 71 -9.21 -9.79 -6.03
C GLU A 71 -9.09 -8.89 -7.27
N ILE A 72 -9.69 -9.32 -8.39
CA ILE A 72 -9.51 -8.72 -9.71
C ILE A 72 -9.89 -7.24 -9.75
N ASP A 73 -10.94 -6.84 -9.02
CA ASP A 73 -11.37 -5.44 -8.96
C ASP A 73 -10.34 -4.55 -8.26
N ILE A 74 -9.68 -5.07 -7.23
CA ILE A 74 -8.62 -4.37 -6.51
C ILE A 74 -7.37 -4.33 -7.38
N ALA A 75 -6.98 -5.45 -7.98
CA ALA A 75 -5.85 -5.50 -8.91
C ALA A 75 -6.00 -4.51 -10.07
N ARG A 76 -7.20 -4.40 -10.65
CA ARG A 76 -7.50 -3.41 -11.70
C ARG A 76 -7.37 -1.98 -11.17
N SER A 77 -7.86 -1.71 -9.96
CA SER A 77 -7.77 -0.39 -9.34
C SER A 77 -6.32 0.03 -9.09
N LEU A 78 -5.48 -0.91 -8.63
CA LEU A 78 -4.04 -0.71 -8.44
C LEU A 78 -3.30 -0.48 -9.77
N CYS A 79 -3.60 -1.26 -10.81
CA CYS A 79 -3.00 -1.12 -12.14
C CYS A 79 -3.31 0.23 -12.80
N LEU A 80 -4.58 0.64 -12.78
CA LEU A 80 -5.01 1.89 -13.43
C LEU A 80 -4.34 3.11 -12.81
N ARG A 81 -4.17 3.10 -11.48
CA ARG A 81 -3.65 4.26 -10.74
C ARG A 81 -2.13 4.39 -10.81
N SER A 82 -1.44 3.27 -11.03
CA SER A 82 0.02 3.23 -11.26
C SER A 82 0.43 3.84 -12.62
N TRP A 83 -0.43 3.81 -13.64
CA TRP A 83 -0.11 4.29 -15.00
C TRP A 83 -0.56 5.73 -15.29
N MET A 84 -1.24 6.38 -14.33
CA MET A 84 -1.76 7.74 -14.45
C MET A 84 -0.92 8.79 -13.70
N ALA A 85 0.15 8.38 -13.01
CA ALA A 85 1.05 9.25 -12.25
C ALA A 85 2.45 9.25 -12.87
#